data_AF-A0A4R6KRW9-F1
#
_entry.id   AF-A0A4R6KRW9-F1
#
_cell.length_a   1.000
_cell.length_b   1.000
_cell.length_c   1.000
_cell.angle_alpha   90.00
_cell.angle_beta   90.00
_cell.angle_gamma   90.00
#
_symmetry.space_group_name_H-M   'P 1'
#
loop_
_entity.id
_entity.type
_entity.pdbx_description
1 polymer ?
#
loop_
_entity_poly.entity_id
_entity_poly.type
_entity_poly.pdbx_seq_one_letter_code
_entity_poly.pdbx_strand_id
1 'polypeptide(L)'
;MDTTEVAATLVDLAVRGAIRIEGANDIRTAVLVDAGLATASHEKALLRGLFPKQQPGAEVRLVAPAVGDTRPQRAAEGLGEALWKRAEEQKWYVRMPPRPKVVESSEYGWVPFGCGVFLAVLVGLISLIVWMVKFGAPYWLGPTIVVALPVLAVLNALIDLILQNRKGCRDALGRAITDQVIGFRQYLTTAEADQLRFEEGEDIFSKYLPWALVLGLADRWQQVCRELVDAGRLTAAPAWYSGSSSYYDSGWTAASISTTVSSTFAEPPSPYTGGGSSSGFSSSSSSSSSSGGGGGGGGGGSW
;
A
#
# COMPACT_ATOMS: atom_id res chain seq x y z
N MET A 1 -5.74 3.52 -3.67
CA MET A 1 -4.49 4.34 -3.74
C MET A 1 -3.48 3.71 -2.81
N ASP A 2 -2.21 4.15 -2.79
CA ASP A 2 -1.34 3.74 -1.68
C ASP A 2 -1.75 4.53 -0.44
N THR A 3 -2.40 3.85 0.50
CA THR A 3 -2.95 4.46 1.71
C THR A 3 -1.85 4.76 2.73
N THR A 4 -0.67 4.16 2.56
CA THR A 4 0.52 4.36 3.39
C THR A 4 1.10 5.76 3.21
N GLU A 5 1.15 6.27 1.98
CA GLU A 5 1.62 7.64 1.67
C GLU A 5 0.72 8.69 2.33
N VAL A 6 -0.60 8.46 2.30
CA VAL A 6 -1.60 9.34 2.93
C VAL A 6 -1.46 9.30 4.45
N ALA A 7 -1.29 8.10 5.03
CA ALA A 7 -1.14 7.93 6.47
C ALA A 7 0.12 8.63 7.00
N ALA A 8 1.25 8.42 6.34
CA ALA A 8 2.51 9.07 6.68
C ALA A 8 2.42 10.60 6.56
N THR A 9 1.83 11.14 5.49
CA THR A 9 1.67 12.59 5.32
C THR A 9 0.74 13.19 6.38
N LEU A 10 -0.35 12.50 6.73
CA LEU A 10 -1.28 12.94 7.76
C LEU A 10 -0.61 12.99 9.14
N VAL A 11 0.18 11.96 9.48
CA VAL A 11 0.93 11.91 10.74
C VAL A 11 2.08 12.93 10.76
N ASP A 12 2.80 13.14 9.67
CA ASP A 12 3.87 14.15 9.58
C ASP A 12 3.32 15.59 9.74
N LEU A 13 2.16 15.88 9.15
CA LEU A 13 1.43 17.12 9.41
C LEU A 13 0.95 17.23 10.87
N ALA A 14 0.59 16.11 11.50
CA ALA A 14 0.21 16.11 12.91
C ALA A 14 1.41 16.36 13.84
N VAL A 15 2.53 15.68 13.60
CA VAL A 15 3.82 15.85 14.32
C VAL A 15 4.33 17.28 14.22
N ARG A 16 4.20 17.92 13.05
CA ARG A 16 4.54 19.34 12.86
C ARG A 16 3.55 20.32 13.51
N GLY A 17 2.44 19.85 14.08
CA GLY A 17 1.41 20.69 14.70
C GLY A 17 0.47 21.39 13.72
N ALA A 18 0.46 21.00 12.43
CA ALA A 18 -0.50 21.50 11.45
C ALA A 18 -1.90 20.93 11.69
N ILE A 19 -1.97 19.68 12.15
CA ILE A 19 -3.17 18.92 12.49
C ILE A 19 -3.02 18.38 13.91
N ARG A 20 -4.12 18.15 14.63
CA ARG A 20 -4.15 17.29 15.82
C ARG A 20 -5.08 16.11 15.55
N ILE A 21 -4.66 14.90 15.94
CA ILE A 21 -5.51 13.71 15.81
C ILE A 21 -6.14 13.42 17.17
N GLU A 22 -7.46 13.46 17.22
CA GLU A 22 -8.25 13.24 18.42
C GLU A 22 -8.93 11.86 18.36
N GLY A 23 -8.78 11.06 19.43
CA GLY A 23 -9.37 9.74 19.57
C GLY A 23 -10.43 9.70 20.67
N ALA A 24 -11.70 9.61 20.28
CA ALA A 24 -12.81 9.51 21.21
C ALA A 24 -13.80 8.42 20.78
N ASN A 25 -14.03 7.43 21.66
CA ASN A 25 -15.00 6.35 21.47
C ASN A 25 -14.90 5.68 20.09
N ASP A 26 -13.70 5.16 19.77
CA ASP A 26 -13.33 4.46 18.53
C ASP A 26 -13.35 5.31 17.24
N ILE A 27 -13.92 6.52 17.29
CA ILE A 27 -13.90 7.49 16.20
C ILE A 27 -12.62 8.33 16.31
N ARG A 28 -11.93 8.49 15.17
CA ARG A 28 -10.75 9.36 15.04
C ARG A 28 -11.16 10.63 14.29
N THR A 29 -10.76 11.79 14.79
CA THR A 29 -11.04 13.10 14.18
C THR A 29 -9.74 13.85 13.95
N ALA A 30 -9.51 14.33 12.74
CA ALA A 30 -8.44 15.25 12.42
C ALA A 30 -8.94 16.69 12.61
N VAL A 31 -8.30 17.45 13.49
CA VAL A 31 -8.59 18.86 13.76
C VAL A 31 -7.48 19.70 13.14
N LEU A 32 -7.83 20.63 12.25
CA LEU A 32 -6.86 21.56 11.66
C LEU A 32 -6.42 22.58 12.71
N VAL A 33 -5.12 22.66 12.99
CA VAL A 33 -4.54 23.61 13.96
C VAL A 33 -3.96 24.81 13.22
N ASP A 34 -3.06 24.58 12.27
CA ASP A 34 -2.49 25.63 11.42
C ASP A 34 -2.18 25.09 10.01
N ALA A 35 -2.85 25.65 9.00
CA ALA A 35 -2.62 25.31 7.59
C ALA A 35 -1.31 25.89 7.03
N GLY A 36 -0.71 26.91 7.68
CA GLY A 36 0.54 27.55 7.24
C GLY A 36 1.77 26.65 7.36
N LEU A 37 1.73 25.68 8.27
CA LEU A 37 2.81 24.70 8.51
C LEU A 37 2.92 23.63 7.41
N ALA A 38 1.89 23.49 6.57
CA ALA A 38 1.98 22.72 5.34
C ALA A 38 2.76 23.54 4.30
N THR A 39 4.03 23.18 4.07
CA THR A 39 4.92 23.89 3.15
C THR A 39 4.93 23.25 1.76
N ALA A 40 4.89 21.91 1.69
CA ALA A 40 5.03 21.17 0.44
C ALA A 40 3.75 21.18 -0.41
N SER A 41 3.92 20.91 -1.71
CA SER A 41 2.83 20.85 -2.69
C SER A 41 1.79 19.77 -2.37
N HIS A 42 2.25 18.60 -1.93
CA HIS A 42 1.42 17.44 -1.63
C HIS A 42 0.64 17.63 -0.32
N GLU A 43 1.28 18.11 0.74
CA GLU A 43 0.64 18.53 2.00
C GLU A 43 -0.53 19.50 1.75
N LYS A 44 -0.28 20.54 0.93
CA LYS A 44 -1.31 21.53 0.56
C LYS A 44 -2.45 20.94 -0.25
N ALA A 45 -2.20 19.92 -1.08
CA ALA A 45 -3.23 19.21 -1.82
C ALA A 45 -4.12 18.39 -0.88
N LEU A 46 -3.52 17.63 0.04
CA LEU A 46 -4.23 16.84 1.06
C LEU A 46 -5.08 17.75 1.97
N LEU A 47 -4.48 18.81 2.53
CA LEU A 47 -5.20 19.77 3.38
C LEU A 47 -6.35 20.47 2.66
N ARG A 48 -6.19 20.83 1.38
CA ARG A 48 -7.28 21.46 0.59
C ARG A 48 -8.44 20.49 0.35
N GLY A 49 -8.16 19.21 0.17
CA GLY A 49 -9.18 18.18 0.01
C GLY A 49 -9.93 17.85 1.31
N LEU A 50 -9.21 17.76 2.43
CA LEU A 50 -9.80 17.48 3.76
C LEU A 50 -10.50 18.70 4.36
N PHE A 51 -9.88 19.88 4.30
CA PHE A 51 -10.36 21.11 4.92
C PHE A 51 -10.56 22.23 3.88
N PRO A 52 -11.66 22.22 3.09
CA PRO A 52 -11.88 23.18 2.00
C PRO A 52 -11.85 24.65 2.42
N LYS A 53 -12.21 24.95 3.68
CA LYS A 53 -12.20 26.30 4.25
C LYS A 53 -10.87 26.71 4.89
N GLN A 54 -9.97 25.77 5.15
CA GLN A 54 -8.67 25.97 5.81
C GLN A 54 -8.73 26.79 7.12
N GLN A 55 -9.84 26.70 7.86
CA GLN A 55 -10.04 27.43 9.12
C GLN A 55 -9.46 26.62 10.30
N PRO A 56 -8.62 27.23 11.16
CA PRO A 56 -8.22 26.62 12.43
C PRO A 56 -9.46 26.18 13.24
N GLY A 57 -9.38 25.01 13.86
CA GLY A 57 -10.50 24.36 14.55
C GLY A 57 -11.50 23.65 13.64
N ALA A 58 -11.27 23.56 12.32
CA ALA A 58 -12.09 22.71 11.46
C ALA A 58 -11.82 21.24 11.75
N GLU A 59 -12.89 20.44 11.86
CA GLU A 59 -12.81 19.01 12.20
C GLU A 59 -13.24 18.13 11.03
N VAL A 60 -12.50 17.04 10.80
CA VAL A 60 -12.83 15.99 9.81
C VAL A 60 -12.76 14.63 10.50
N ARG A 61 -13.90 13.91 10.51
CA ARG A 61 -13.95 12.53 11.02
C ARG A 61 -13.25 11.60 10.03
N LEU A 62 -12.26 10.87 10.51
CA LEU A 62 -11.54 9.83 9.77
C LEU A 62 -12.36 8.53 9.85
N VAL A 63 -13.41 8.47 9.02
CA VAL A 63 -14.31 7.34 8.89
C VAL A 63 -14.53 7.03 7.41
N ALA A 64 -14.99 5.81 7.09
CA ALA A 64 -15.34 5.44 5.73
C ALA A 64 -16.29 6.46 5.09
N PRO A 65 -16.05 6.89 3.83
CA PRO A 65 -16.84 7.93 3.20
C PRO A 65 -18.29 7.49 3.00
N ALA A 66 -19.21 8.46 3.11
CA ALA A 66 -20.62 8.22 2.79
C ALA A 66 -20.80 7.86 1.30
N VAL A 67 -21.92 7.21 0.98
CA VAL A 67 -22.30 6.87 -0.41
C VAL A 67 -22.18 8.11 -1.31
N GLY A 68 -21.30 8.04 -2.32
CA GLY A 68 -21.01 9.14 -3.25
C GLY A 68 -20.08 10.25 -2.76
N ASP A 69 -19.58 10.23 -1.52
CA ASP A 69 -18.65 11.25 -1.02
C ASP A 69 -17.21 10.99 -1.46
N THR A 70 -16.88 11.48 -2.66
CA THR A 70 -15.54 11.36 -3.26
C THR A 70 -14.51 12.34 -2.70
N ARG A 71 -14.82 13.15 -1.68
CA ARG A 71 -13.90 14.19 -1.17
C ARG A 71 -12.61 13.61 -0.58
N PRO A 72 -12.62 12.58 0.30
CA PRO A 72 -11.39 12.00 0.84
C PRO A 72 -10.55 11.37 -0.26
N GLN A 73 -11.17 10.53 -1.12
CA GLN A 73 -10.49 9.91 -2.26
C GLN A 73 -9.77 10.95 -3.14
N ARG A 74 -10.45 12.03 -3.53
CA ARG A 74 -9.84 13.13 -4.32
C ARG A 74 -8.71 13.85 -3.59
N ALA A 75 -8.76 13.92 -2.26
CA ALA A 75 -7.66 14.48 -1.45
C ALA A 75 -6.41 13.59 -1.52
N ALA A 76 -6.57 12.26 -1.44
CA ALA A 76 -5.49 11.29 -1.61
C ALA A 76 -4.97 11.24 -3.06
N GLU A 77 -5.85 11.35 -4.06
CA GLU A 77 -5.45 11.46 -5.47
C GLU A 77 -4.60 12.73 -5.69
N GLY A 78 -5.07 13.89 -5.21
CA GLY A 78 -4.33 15.16 -5.31
C GLY A 78 -2.98 15.15 -4.58
N LEU A 79 -2.88 14.46 -3.44
CA LEU A 79 -1.62 14.17 -2.74
C LEU A 79 -0.66 13.40 -3.67
N GLY A 80 -1.10 12.24 -4.18
CA GLY A 80 -0.28 11.36 -5.02
C GLY A 80 0.15 12.02 -6.34
N GLU A 81 -0.71 12.83 -6.96
CA GLU A 81 -0.35 13.61 -8.15
C GLU A 81 0.71 14.67 -7.84
N ALA A 82 0.61 15.36 -6.72
CA ALA A 82 1.58 16.35 -6.29
C ALA A 82 2.93 15.74 -5.87
N LEU A 83 2.92 14.53 -5.29
CA LEU A 83 4.12 13.73 -5.03
C LEU A 83 4.81 13.31 -6.35
N TRP A 84 4.05 12.77 -7.31
CA TRP A 84 4.61 12.41 -8.61
C TRP A 84 5.19 13.60 -9.36
N LYS A 85 4.46 14.73 -9.41
CA LYS A 85 4.96 15.96 -10.03
C LYS A 85 6.25 16.45 -9.36
N ARG A 86 6.36 16.36 -8.04
CA ARG A 86 7.59 16.71 -7.31
C ARG A 86 8.76 15.77 -7.69
N ALA A 87 8.53 14.47 -7.82
CA ALA A 87 9.57 13.52 -8.24
C ALA A 87 10.06 13.78 -9.68
N GLU A 88 9.18 14.26 -10.57
CA GLU A 88 9.49 14.70 -11.93
C GLU A 88 10.30 16.03 -11.93
N GLU A 89 9.83 17.04 -11.20
CA GLU A 89 10.51 18.34 -11.02
C GLU A 89 11.93 18.17 -10.44
N GLN A 90 12.10 17.25 -9.49
CA GLN A 90 13.40 16.93 -8.88
C GLN A 90 14.25 15.94 -9.71
N LYS A 91 13.76 15.50 -10.87
CA LYS A 91 14.47 14.61 -11.82
C LYS A 91 15.01 13.32 -11.20
N TRP A 92 14.32 12.75 -10.21
CA TRP A 92 14.75 11.50 -9.56
C TRP A 92 14.74 10.28 -10.51
N TYR A 93 14.06 10.40 -11.65
CA TYR A 93 13.94 9.36 -12.67
C TYR A 93 14.34 9.90 -14.05
N VAL A 94 15.27 9.21 -14.72
CA VAL A 94 15.55 9.39 -16.16
C VAL A 94 14.36 8.92 -17.00
N ARG A 95 13.67 7.88 -16.54
CA ARG A 95 12.41 7.41 -17.09
C ARG A 95 11.44 7.13 -15.95
N MET A 96 10.39 7.93 -15.85
CA MET A 96 9.38 7.78 -14.81
C MET A 96 8.67 6.42 -14.95
N PRO A 97 8.48 5.66 -13.85
CA PRO A 97 7.66 4.46 -13.91
C PRO A 97 6.21 4.82 -14.26
N PRO A 98 5.42 3.91 -14.86
CA PRO A 98 3.99 4.11 -14.97
C PRO A 98 3.40 4.32 -13.57
N ARG A 99 2.55 5.33 -13.39
CA ARG A 99 1.87 5.58 -12.11
C ARG A 99 1.19 4.29 -11.64
N PRO A 100 1.36 3.87 -10.37
CA PRO A 100 0.67 2.70 -9.85
C PRO A 100 -0.84 2.95 -9.92
N LYS A 101 -1.51 2.30 -10.86
CA LYS A 101 -2.97 2.25 -10.86
C LYS A 101 -3.40 1.30 -9.76
N VAL A 102 -4.50 1.65 -9.11
CA VAL A 102 -5.13 0.86 -8.03
C VAL A 102 -5.82 -0.35 -8.64
N VAL A 103 -5.04 -1.27 -9.18
CA VAL A 103 -5.48 -2.65 -9.39
C VAL A 103 -5.09 -3.36 -8.12
N GLU A 104 -6.12 -3.77 -7.36
CA GLU A 104 -5.99 -4.67 -6.24
C GLU A 104 -5.05 -5.81 -6.63
N SER A 105 -3.89 -5.89 -5.98
CA SER A 105 -2.89 -6.89 -6.31
C SER A 105 -3.34 -8.23 -5.75
N SER A 106 -4.29 -8.84 -6.45
CA SER A 106 -4.49 -10.28 -6.48
C SER A 106 -3.11 -10.93 -6.38
N GLU A 107 -2.93 -11.81 -5.39
CA GLU A 107 -1.63 -12.36 -5.02
C GLU A 107 -1.02 -13.27 -6.12
N TYR A 108 -1.72 -13.41 -7.25
CA TYR A 108 -1.28 -14.05 -8.49
C TYR A 108 -0.98 -13.09 -9.67
N GLY A 109 -1.24 -11.78 -9.54
CA GLY A 109 -1.19 -10.79 -10.63
C GLY A 109 0.22 -10.47 -11.18
N TRP A 110 1.26 -11.06 -10.61
CA TRP A 110 2.66 -10.82 -10.97
C TRP A 110 3.52 -12.08 -10.92
N VAL A 111 2.91 -13.26 -11.03
CA VAL A 111 3.58 -14.37 -11.73
C VAL A 111 4.03 -13.79 -13.07
N PRO A 112 5.35 -13.77 -13.39
CA PRO A 112 5.79 -13.14 -14.63
C PRO A 112 5.04 -13.81 -15.77
N PHE A 113 4.51 -13.03 -16.71
CA PHE A 113 3.68 -13.57 -17.80
C PHE A 113 4.41 -14.73 -18.51
N GLY A 114 5.75 -14.67 -18.59
CA GLY A 114 6.63 -15.79 -18.96
C GLY A 114 6.35 -17.12 -18.24
N CYS A 115 6.18 -17.19 -16.92
CA CYS A 115 5.90 -18.46 -16.20
C CYS A 115 4.49 -19.00 -16.47
N GLY A 116 3.47 -18.14 -16.50
CA GLY A 116 2.10 -18.56 -16.82
C GLY A 116 1.97 -19.05 -18.27
N VAL A 117 2.57 -18.33 -19.20
CA VAL A 117 2.64 -18.72 -20.62
C VAL A 117 3.52 -19.96 -20.82
N PHE A 118 4.65 -20.09 -20.11
CA PHE A 118 5.50 -21.29 -20.15
C PHE A 118 4.74 -22.53 -19.68
N LEU A 119 3.99 -22.45 -18.57
CA LEU A 119 3.13 -23.54 -18.11
C LEU A 119 2.01 -23.86 -19.11
N ALA A 120 1.36 -22.85 -19.69
CA ALA A 120 0.34 -23.06 -20.72
C ALA A 120 0.91 -23.73 -21.99
N VAL A 121 2.10 -23.33 -22.44
CA VAL A 121 2.82 -23.95 -23.56
C VAL A 121 3.26 -25.37 -23.21
N LEU A 122 3.76 -25.62 -21.99
CA LEU A 122 4.14 -26.95 -21.52
C LEU A 122 2.93 -27.91 -21.51
N VAL A 123 1.80 -27.48 -20.94
CA VAL A 123 0.55 -28.25 -20.91
C VAL A 123 -0.02 -28.45 -22.32
N GLY A 124 0.07 -27.44 -23.19
CA GLY A 124 -0.28 -27.54 -24.61
C GLY A 124 0.56 -28.56 -25.36
N LEU A 125 1.87 -28.59 -25.14
CA LEU A 125 2.77 -29.57 -25.74
C LEU A 125 2.54 -30.99 -25.20
N ILE A 126 2.36 -31.15 -23.89
CA ILE A 126 2.08 -32.45 -23.27
C ILE A 126 0.75 -33.02 -23.78
N SER A 127 -0.31 -32.21 -23.82
CA SER A 127 -1.62 -32.64 -24.33
C SER A 127 -1.60 -32.98 -25.83
N LEU A 128 -0.85 -32.22 -26.63
CA LEU A 128 -0.63 -32.51 -28.05
C LEU A 128 0.17 -33.81 -28.27
N ILE A 129 1.20 -34.08 -27.47
CA ILE A 129 1.95 -35.34 -27.50
C ILE A 129 1.02 -36.52 -27.16
N VAL A 130 0.21 -36.41 -26.11
CA VAL A 130 -0.78 -37.44 -25.73
C VAL A 130 -1.81 -37.68 -26.84
N TRP A 131 -2.24 -36.63 -27.54
CA TRP A 131 -3.17 -36.76 -28.66
C TRP A 131 -2.53 -37.45 -29.87
N MET A 132 -1.30 -37.09 -30.25
CA MET A 132 -0.55 -37.76 -31.32
C MET A 132 -0.33 -39.25 -31.05
N VAL A 133 0.00 -39.63 -29.80
CA VAL A 133 0.18 -41.04 -29.40
C VAL A 133 -1.13 -41.83 -29.53
N LYS A 134 -2.29 -41.21 -29.33
CA LYS A 134 -3.59 -41.90 -29.40
C LYS A 134 -4.25 -41.92 -30.78
N PHE A 135 -4.03 -40.91 -31.63
CA PHE A 135 -4.76 -40.75 -32.89
C PHE A 135 -3.88 -40.77 -34.15
N GLY A 136 -2.55 -40.81 -34.01
CA GLY A 136 -1.61 -40.70 -35.13
C GLY A 136 -1.46 -39.25 -35.61
N ALA A 137 -0.31 -38.93 -36.20
CA ALA A 137 0.04 -37.56 -36.57
C ALA A 137 -0.48 -37.19 -37.98
N PRO A 138 -1.34 -36.17 -38.14
CA PRO A 138 -1.63 -35.57 -39.43
C PRO A 138 -0.36 -34.92 -40.02
N TYR A 139 0.00 -35.26 -41.26
CA TYR A 139 1.25 -34.82 -41.92
C TYR A 139 1.47 -33.29 -41.96
N TRP A 140 0.40 -32.50 -41.90
CA TRP A 140 0.44 -31.04 -41.88
C TRP A 140 0.79 -30.40 -40.52
N LEU A 141 0.73 -31.15 -39.41
CA LEU A 141 0.99 -30.58 -38.07
C LEU A 141 2.49 -30.43 -37.75
N GLY A 142 3.36 -31.25 -38.33
CA GLY A 142 4.81 -31.14 -38.12
C GLY A 142 5.37 -29.76 -38.47
N PRO A 143 5.17 -29.26 -39.71
CA PRO A 143 5.66 -27.95 -40.12
C PRO A 143 5.03 -26.78 -39.34
N THR A 144 3.74 -26.86 -39.01
CA THR A 144 3.05 -25.75 -38.33
C THR A 144 3.53 -25.58 -36.90
N ILE A 145 3.80 -26.66 -36.15
CA ILE A 145 4.35 -26.58 -34.79
C ILE A 145 5.78 -26.04 -34.80
N VAL A 146 6.62 -26.48 -35.75
CA VAL A 146 8.02 -26.04 -35.89
C VAL A 146 8.12 -24.54 -36.20
N VAL A 147 7.11 -23.94 -36.85
CA VAL A 147 7.06 -22.48 -37.10
C VAL A 147 6.32 -21.73 -35.99
N ALA A 148 5.22 -22.27 -35.45
CA ALA A 148 4.40 -21.58 -34.46
C ALA A 148 5.10 -21.41 -33.10
N LEU A 149 5.84 -22.41 -32.63
CA LEU A 149 6.58 -22.33 -31.36
C LEU A 149 7.62 -21.18 -31.34
N PRO A 150 8.57 -21.08 -32.29
CA PRO A 150 9.55 -19.99 -32.27
C PRO A 150 8.90 -18.63 -32.49
N VAL A 151 7.85 -18.51 -33.31
CA VAL A 151 7.10 -17.25 -33.47
C VAL A 151 6.45 -16.83 -32.14
N LEU A 152 5.82 -17.76 -31.41
CA LEU A 152 5.23 -17.48 -30.11
C LEU A 152 6.29 -17.14 -29.04
N ALA A 153 7.44 -17.83 -29.06
CA ALA A 153 8.55 -17.54 -28.15
C ALA A 153 9.15 -16.14 -28.41
N VAL A 154 9.35 -15.75 -29.67
CA VAL A 154 9.82 -14.41 -30.06
C VAL A 154 8.81 -13.33 -29.67
N LEU A 155 7.51 -13.59 -29.87
CA LEU A 155 6.45 -12.64 -29.50
C LEU A 155 6.37 -12.43 -27.98
N ASN A 156 6.51 -13.48 -27.17
CA ASN A 156 6.61 -13.35 -25.71
C ASN A 156 7.88 -12.62 -25.28
N ALA A 157 9.04 -12.96 -25.85
CA ALA A 157 10.30 -12.26 -25.57
C ALA A 157 10.22 -10.76 -25.92
N LEU A 158 9.52 -10.41 -27.00
CA LEU A 158 9.26 -9.01 -27.39
C LEU A 158 8.33 -8.31 -26.37
N ILE A 159 7.27 -8.96 -25.92
CA ILE A 159 6.38 -8.44 -24.87
C ILE A 159 7.15 -8.21 -23.57
N ASP A 160 7.92 -9.20 -23.11
CA ASP A 160 8.73 -9.09 -21.90
C ASP A 160 9.80 -7.99 -22.03
N LEU A 161 10.43 -7.83 -23.20
CA LEU A 161 11.37 -6.74 -23.45
C LEU A 161 10.68 -5.38 -23.39
N ILE A 162 9.49 -5.23 -23.99
CA ILE A 162 8.69 -4.00 -23.92
C ILE A 162 8.29 -3.70 -22.46
N LEU A 163 7.83 -4.71 -21.70
CA LEU A 163 7.45 -4.56 -20.29
C LEU A 163 8.64 -4.23 -19.39
N GLN A 164 9.81 -4.82 -19.64
CA GLN A 164 11.05 -4.50 -18.93
C GLN A 164 11.53 -3.08 -19.25
N ASN A 165 11.45 -2.65 -20.52
CA ASN A 165 11.81 -1.29 -20.94
C ASN A 165 10.80 -0.22 -20.42
N ARG A 166 9.62 -0.64 -19.94
CA ARG A 166 8.65 0.20 -19.22
C ARG A 166 8.92 0.32 -17.72
N LYS A 167 9.87 -0.42 -17.15
CA LYS A 167 10.32 -0.23 -15.75
C LYS A 167 10.99 1.14 -15.63
N GLY A 168 10.70 1.88 -14.56
CA GLY A 168 11.25 3.22 -14.36
C GLY A 168 12.76 3.17 -14.12
N CYS A 169 13.51 4.04 -14.81
CA CYS A 169 14.95 4.19 -14.63
C CYS A 169 15.20 5.37 -13.69
N ARG A 170 15.81 5.09 -12.53
CA ARG A 170 16.26 6.13 -11.58
C ARG A 170 17.50 6.85 -12.13
N ASP A 171 17.58 8.14 -11.86
CA ASP A 171 18.80 8.92 -12.09
C ASP A 171 19.85 8.64 -11.00
N ALA A 172 21.09 9.09 -11.18
CA ALA A 172 22.16 8.98 -10.18
C ALA A 172 21.75 9.59 -8.83
N LEU A 173 21.09 10.75 -8.83
CA LEU A 173 20.56 11.39 -7.63
C LEU A 173 19.43 10.55 -7.01
N GLY A 174 18.47 10.11 -7.83
CA GLY A 174 17.38 9.24 -7.36
C GLY A 174 17.87 7.88 -6.83
N ARG A 175 19.00 7.37 -7.33
CA ARG A 175 19.66 6.18 -6.81
C ARG A 175 20.31 6.45 -5.45
N ALA A 176 21.05 7.55 -5.29
CA ALA A 176 21.64 7.93 -4.01
C ALA A 176 20.58 8.12 -2.90
N ILE A 177 19.44 8.77 -3.21
CA ILE A 177 18.31 8.87 -2.27
C ILE A 177 17.72 7.48 -1.96
N THR A 178 17.59 6.60 -2.96
CA THR A 178 17.11 5.22 -2.73
C THR A 178 18.03 4.48 -1.77
N ASP A 179 19.35 4.55 -1.96
CA ASP A 179 20.32 3.86 -1.13
C ASP A 179 20.35 4.47 0.30
N GLN A 180 20.15 5.78 0.46
CA GLN A 180 19.94 6.42 1.78
C GLN A 180 18.66 5.92 2.48
N VAL A 181 17.55 5.82 1.77
CA VAL A 181 16.27 5.30 2.32
C VAL A 181 16.39 3.81 2.68
N ILE A 182 17.13 3.02 1.91
CA ILE A 182 17.45 1.61 2.25
C ILE A 182 18.31 1.55 3.52
N GLY A 183 19.33 2.39 3.64
CA GLY A 183 20.16 2.49 4.85
C GLY A 183 19.35 2.91 6.08
N PHE A 184 18.45 3.88 5.94
CA PHE A 184 17.55 4.31 7.02
C PHE A 184 16.50 3.25 7.37
N ARG A 185 15.98 2.52 6.39
CA ARG A 185 15.13 1.33 6.63
C ARG A 185 15.89 0.28 7.42
N GLN A 186 17.16 -0.01 7.07
CA GLN A 186 17.99 -0.95 7.80
C GLN A 186 18.23 -0.48 9.24
N TYR A 187 18.48 0.81 9.44
CA TYR A 187 18.55 1.40 10.78
C TYR A 187 17.25 1.18 11.57
N LEU A 188 16.08 1.48 11.00
CA LEU A 188 14.79 1.24 11.67
C LEU A 188 14.43 -0.25 11.84
N THR A 189 15.04 -1.19 11.11
CA THR A 189 14.88 -2.64 11.35
C THR A 189 15.86 -3.21 12.37
N THR A 190 17.01 -2.58 12.61
CA THR A 190 18.03 -3.07 13.55
C THR A 190 18.17 -2.26 14.83
N ALA A 191 17.67 -1.02 14.86
CA ALA A 191 17.71 -0.19 16.07
C ALA A 191 16.97 -0.89 17.21
N GLU A 192 17.64 -0.95 18.36
CA GLU A 192 17.12 -1.41 19.65
C GLU A 192 16.94 -0.18 20.57
N ALA A 193 16.08 -0.29 21.59
CA ALA A 193 15.80 0.79 22.54
C ALA A 193 17.07 1.41 23.14
N ASP A 194 18.07 0.59 23.48
CA ASP A 194 19.32 1.06 24.11
C ASP A 194 20.32 1.71 23.14
N GLN A 195 20.21 1.43 21.83
CA GLN A 195 21.06 2.05 20.81
C GLN A 195 20.61 3.47 20.44
N LEU A 196 19.35 3.81 20.74
CA LEU A 196 18.80 5.14 20.53
C LEU A 196 19.39 6.12 21.56
N ARG A 197 20.28 6.99 21.07
CA ARG A 197 20.79 8.13 21.81
C ARG A 197 19.71 9.20 21.87
N PHE A 198 19.02 9.27 23.00
CA PHE A 198 18.11 10.36 23.29
C PHE A 198 18.90 11.59 23.72
N GLU A 199 18.89 12.62 22.87
CA GLU A 199 19.12 13.98 23.33
C GLU A 199 17.88 14.38 24.14
N GLU A 200 18.09 14.73 25.41
CA GLU A 200 17.00 14.96 26.37
C GLU A 200 16.05 16.07 25.87
N GLY A 201 14.84 15.67 25.45
CA GLY A 201 13.78 16.59 25.03
C GLY A 201 13.33 16.46 23.57
N GLU A 202 14.00 15.72 22.69
CA GLU A 202 13.49 15.48 21.33
C GLU A 202 12.56 14.25 21.27
N ASP A 203 11.34 14.42 20.76
CA ASP A 203 10.39 13.32 20.52
C ASP A 203 10.77 12.53 19.25
N ILE A 204 11.79 11.68 19.40
CA ILE A 204 12.32 10.81 18.33
C ILE A 204 11.22 9.88 17.79
N PHE A 205 10.27 9.45 18.63
CA PHE A 205 9.14 8.63 18.20
C PHE A 205 8.32 9.36 17.12
N SER A 206 7.85 10.57 17.44
CA SER A 206 7.09 11.42 16.52
C SER A 206 7.89 11.76 15.26
N LYS A 207 9.19 12.05 15.39
CA LYS A 207 10.10 12.39 14.28
C LYS A 207 10.25 11.26 13.25
N TYR A 208 10.25 9.99 13.69
CA TYR A 208 10.45 8.84 12.79
C TYR A 208 9.17 8.05 12.47
N LEU A 209 8.06 8.28 13.17
CA LEU A 209 6.80 7.58 12.92
C LEU A 209 6.28 7.70 11.47
N PRO A 210 6.29 8.88 10.80
CA PRO A 210 5.89 8.98 9.39
C PRO A 210 6.72 8.08 8.47
N TRP A 211 8.03 8.01 8.69
CA TRP A 211 8.93 7.17 7.91
C TRP A 211 8.72 5.69 8.19
N ALA A 212 8.52 5.32 9.46
CA ALA A 212 8.21 3.96 9.84
C ALA A 212 6.89 3.47 9.21
N LEU A 213 5.90 4.35 9.02
CA LEU A 213 4.67 4.04 8.30
C LEU A 213 4.95 3.72 6.82
N VAL A 214 5.60 4.63 6.07
CA VAL A 214 5.95 4.39 4.63
C VAL A 214 6.78 3.13 4.44
N LEU A 215 7.67 2.81 5.38
CA LEU A 215 8.58 1.67 5.30
C LEU A 215 7.96 0.34 5.77
N GLY A 216 6.72 0.35 6.28
CA GLY A 216 6.05 -0.83 6.82
C GLY A 216 6.68 -1.36 8.13
N LEU A 217 7.29 -0.48 8.92
CA LEU A 217 8.02 -0.79 10.17
C LEU A 217 7.37 -0.19 11.41
N ALA A 218 6.24 0.51 11.27
CA ALA A 218 5.64 1.30 12.34
C ALA A 218 5.17 0.47 13.55
N ASP A 219 4.73 -0.78 13.37
CA ASP A 219 4.41 -1.67 14.50
C ASP A 219 5.65 -2.02 15.34
N ARG A 220 6.80 -2.31 14.70
CA ARG A 220 8.09 -2.53 15.39
C ARG A 220 8.55 -1.24 16.07
N TRP A 221 8.43 -0.10 15.39
CA TRP A 221 8.83 1.20 15.94
C TRP A 221 8.01 1.56 17.19
N GLN A 222 6.71 1.27 17.19
CA GLN A 222 5.83 1.44 18.34
C GLN A 222 6.20 0.52 19.52
N GLN A 223 6.63 -0.72 19.26
CA GLN A 223 7.13 -1.63 20.31
C GLN A 223 8.38 -1.06 20.98
N VAL A 224 9.39 -0.66 20.20
CA VAL A 224 10.64 -0.05 20.71
C VAL A 224 10.34 1.22 21.51
N CYS A 225 9.41 2.06 21.06
CA CYS A 225 9.03 3.28 21.78
C CYS A 225 8.22 3.00 23.05
N ARG A 226 7.43 1.91 23.08
CA ARG A 226 6.76 1.46 24.31
C ARG A 226 7.77 1.04 25.37
N GLU A 227 8.76 0.22 25.02
CA GLU A 227 9.85 -0.17 25.94
C GLU A 227 10.58 1.05 26.53
N LEU A 228 10.75 2.11 25.73
CA LEU A 228 11.36 3.36 26.16
C LEU A 228 10.46 4.21 27.08
N VAL A 229 9.14 4.17 26.90
CA VAL A 229 8.17 4.78 27.83
C VAL A 229 8.14 4.00 29.15
N ASP A 230 8.12 2.67 29.09
CA ASP A 230 8.15 1.79 30.27
C ASP A 230 9.47 1.97 31.05
N ALA A 231 10.58 2.26 30.37
CA ALA A 231 11.86 2.64 30.96
C ALA A 231 11.95 4.11 31.43
N GLY A 232 10.89 4.92 31.27
CA GLY A 232 10.85 6.33 31.66
C GLY A 232 11.73 7.26 30.82
N ARG A 233 12.21 6.82 29.65
CA ARG A 233 13.11 7.56 28.75
C ARG A 233 12.37 8.38 27.68
N LEU A 234 11.07 8.18 27.53
CA LEU A 234 10.21 8.87 26.56
C LEU A 234 8.87 9.29 27.21
N THR A 235 8.24 10.34 26.72
CA THR A 235 6.92 10.78 27.20
C THR A 235 5.81 9.82 26.77
N ALA A 236 4.90 9.49 27.70
CA ALA A 236 3.79 8.57 27.43
C ALA A 236 2.71 9.13 26.48
N ALA A 237 2.71 10.44 26.22
CA ALA A 237 1.78 11.09 25.30
C ALA A 237 2.55 11.96 24.29
N PRO A 238 2.50 11.63 22.98
CA PRO A 238 3.04 12.50 21.94
C PRO A 238 2.09 13.68 21.69
N ALA A 239 2.64 14.89 21.51
CA ALA A 239 1.86 16.13 21.49
C ALA A 239 0.81 16.24 20.36
N TRP A 240 0.94 15.43 19.30
CA TRP A 240 0.05 15.41 18.14
C TRP A 240 -1.19 14.52 18.32
N TYR A 241 -1.22 13.68 19.37
CA TYR A 241 -2.36 12.83 19.73
C TYR A 241 -3.06 13.34 20.99
N SER A 242 -4.38 13.41 20.94
CA SER A 242 -5.23 13.64 22.11
C SER A 242 -6.26 12.52 22.22
N GLY A 243 -6.43 11.94 23.40
CA GLY A 243 -7.37 10.85 23.63
C GLY A 243 -7.69 10.67 25.11
N SER A 244 -8.67 9.82 25.41
CA SER A 244 -9.06 9.50 26.80
C SER A 244 -8.00 8.71 27.58
N SER A 245 -7.01 8.14 26.89
CA SER A 245 -5.84 7.47 27.48
C SER A 245 -4.56 7.80 26.68
N SER A 246 -3.41 7.49 27.29
CA SER A 246 -2.08 7.52 26.66
C SER A 246 -2.10 6.84 25.28
N TYR A 247 -1.31 7.34 24.34
CA TYR A 247 -1.19 6.76 22.99
C TYR A 247 -0.94 5.24 23.06
N TYR A 248 0.01 4.83 23.90
CA TYR A 248 0.45 3.44 24.04
C TYR A 248 -0.59 2.54 24.72
N ASP A 249 -1.46 3.10 25.56
CA ASP A 249 -2.53 2.36 26.26
C ASP A 249 -3.88 2.42 25.53
N SER A 250 -4.03 3.32 24.56
CA SER A 250 -5.30 3.55 23.84
C SER A 250 -5.69 2.47 22.83
N GLY A 251 -4.92 1.39 22.75
CA GLY A 251 -5.05 0.36 21.71
C GLY A 251 -4.76 0.86 20.28
N TRP A 252 -4.38 2.13 20.12
CA TRP A 252 -4.12 2.74 18.83
C TRP A 252 -2.71 2.33 18.35
N THR A 253 -2.68 1.40 17.41
CA THR A 253 -1.46 0.88 16.79
C THR A 253 -1.21 1.50 15.43
N ALA A 254 0.02 1.40 14.93
CA ALA A 254 0.32 1.74 13.54
C ALA A 254 -0.55 0.99 12.53
N ALA A 255 -0.79 -0.32 12.74
CA ALA A 255 -1.78 -1.06 11.96
C ALA A 255 -3.16 -0.37 11.95
N SER A 256 -3.66 0.10 13.10
CA SER A 256 -4.94 0.81 13.17
C SER A 256 -4.94 2.18 12.48
N ILE A 257 -3.81 2.93 12.50
CA ILE A 257 -3.65 4.16 11.69
C ILE A 257 -3.81 3.82 10.20
N SER A 258 -3.11 2.79 9.73
CA SER A 258 -3.19 2.31 8.34
C SER A 258 -4.61 1.85 7.98
N THR A 259 -5.34 1.18 8.88
CA THR A 259 -6.74 0.78 8.67
C THR A 259 -7.71 1.98 8.64
N THR A 260 -7.56 2.95 9.56
CA THR A 260 -8.38 4.17 9.59
C THR A 260 -8.18 4.98 8.31
N VAL A 261 -6.93 5.16 7.86
CA VAL A 261 -6.64 5.86 6.60
C VAL A 261 -7.12 5.05 5.40
N SER A 262 -6.90 3.73 5.37
CA SER A 262 -7.35 2.90 4.24
C SER A 262 -8.87 2.91 4.06
N SER A 263 -9.63 2.94 5.15
CA SER A 263 -11.10 3.07 5.11
C SER A 263 -11.56 4.49 4.80
N THR A 264 -10.94 5.53 5.38
CA THR A 264 -11.31 6.94 5.16
C THR A 264 -11.09 7.38 3.72
N PHE A 265 -10.01 6.92 3.08
CA PHE A 265 -9.60 7.31 1.73
C PHE A 265 -9.93 6.25 0.65
N ALA A 266 -10.75 5.25 1.00
CA ALA A 266 -11.30 4.29 0.05
C ALA A 266 -12.23 4.96 -0.98
N GLU A 267 -12.47 4.26 -2.10
CA GLU A 267 -13.52 4.65 -3.03
C GLU A 267 -14.89 4.52 -2.34
N PRO A 268 -15.76 5.56 -2.37
CA PRO A 268 -17.03 5.50 -1.67
C PRO A 268 -17.96 4.47 -2.31
N PRO A 269 -18.81 3.79 -1.52
CA PRO A 269 -19.78 2.86 -2.07
C PRO A 269 -20.69 3.57 -3.07
N SER A 270 -20.83 2.98 -4.26
CA SER A 270 -21.72 3.46 -5.30
C SER A 270 -23.18 3.43 -4.83
N PRO A 271 -24.00 4.46 -5.10
CA PRO A 271 -25.43 4.39 -4.82
C PRO A 271 -26.07 3.25 -5.61
N TYR A 272 -26.78 2.35 -4.93
CA TYR A 272 -27.53 1.27 -5.56
C TYR A 272 -28.64 1.83 -6.45
N THR A 273 -28.39 1.93 -7.75
CA THR A 273 -29.42 2.24 -8.75
C THR A 273 -30.27 1.00 -9.00
N GLY A 274 -31.31 0.82 -8.18
CA GLY A 274 -32.31 -0.23 -8.39
C GLY A 274 -33.16 0.03 -9.63
N GLY A 275 -32.90 -0.70 -10.72
CA GLY A 275 -33.68 -0.70 -11.96
C GLY A 275 -33.02 -1.58 -13.03
N GLY A 276 -33.75 -2.58 -13.56
CA GLY A 276 -33.22 -3.55 -14.54
C GLY A 276 -32.99 -2.97 -15.95
N SER A 277 -32.48 -3.69 -16.96
CA SER A 277 -32.14 -5.12 -17.11
C SER A 277 -31.32 -5.32 -18.43
N SER A 278 -30.90 -6.48 -18.93
CA SER A 278 -31.09 -7.90 -18.54
C SER A 278 -29.95 -8.80 -19.07
N SER A 279 -29.65 -9.91 -18.38
CA SER A 279 -29.16 -11.20 -18.93
C SER A 279 -28.86 -12.15 -17.75
N GLY A 280 -29.32 -13.40 -17.84
CA GLY A 280 -29.30 -14.30 -16.69
C GLY A 280 -28.00 -15.10 -16.55
N PHE A 281 -27.53 -15.25 -15.31
CA PHE A 281 -26.95 -16.50 -14.81
C PHE A 281 -27.29 -16.62 -13.32
N SER A 282 -28.17 -17.56 -12.98
CA SER A 282 -28.59 -17.82 -11.59
C SER A 282 -27.57 -18.69 -10.87
N SER A 283 -26.55 -18.08 -10.27
CA SER A 283 -25.66 -18.76 -9.32
C SER A 283 -26.30 -18.77 -7.93
N SER A 284 -27.08 -19.81 -7.64
CA SER A 284 -27.60 -20.06 -6.29
C SER A 284 -26.51 -20.64 -5.40
N SER A 285 -25.71 -19.77 -4.76
CA SER A 285 -24.83 -20.15 -3.64
C SER A 285 -25.62 -20.05 -2.33
N SER A 286 -26.25 -21.16 -1.93
CA SER A 286 -26.88 -21.28 -0.61
C SER A 286 -25.83 -21.18 0.49
N SER A 287 -26.04 -20.29 1.45
CA SER A 287 -25.34 -20.29 2.73
C SER A 287 -25.80 -21.49 3.58
N SER A 288 -24.89 -22.39 3.92
CA SER A 288 -25.09 -23.41 4.96
C SER A 288 -23.90 -23.48 5.90
N SER A 289 -24.09 -22.92 7.09
CA SER A 289 -23.19 -23.05 8.23
C SER A 289 -23.23 -24.49 8.79
N SER A 290 -22.08 -25.15 8.89
CA SER A 290 -21.83 -26.33 9.73
C SER A 290 -20.31 -26.46 9.89
N SER A 291 -19.74 -26.17 11.07
CA SER A 291 -19.65 -27.08 12.23
C SER A 291 -18.52 -28.11 12.12
N GLY A 292 -17.38 -27.77 12.74
CA GLY A 292 -16.58 -28.65 13.61
C GLY A 292 -16.06 -30.00 13.11
N GLY A 293 -14.73 -30.16 13.10
CA GLY A 293 -14.06 -31.46 13.00
C GLY A 293 -12.54 -31.30 12.92
N GLY A 294 -11.83 -31.64 13.98
CA GLY A 294 -10.36 -31.50 14.06
C GLY A 294 -9.58 -32.79 13.77
N GLY A 295 -8.25 -32.64 13.71
CA GLY A 295 -7.26 -33.71 13.48
C GLY A 295 -6.47 -33.48 12.17
N GLY A 296 -5.16 -33.62 12.10
CA GLY A 296 -4.18 -33.86 13.17
C GLY A 296 -2.95 -34.62 12.67
N GLY A 297 -1.75 -34.03 12.81
CA GLY A 297 -0.47 -34.74 12.89
C GLY A 297 0.34 -34.99 11.61
N GLY A 298 1.64 -34.70 11.70
CA GLY A 298 2.71 -35.19 10.81
C GLY A 298 3.07 -34.28 9.61
N GLY A 299 4.34 -33.95 9.33
CA GLY A 299 5.58 -34.20 10.08
C GLY A 299 6.82 -34.25 9.17
N GLY A 300 7.88 -33.51 9.51
CA GLY A 300 9.18 -33.51 8.81
C GLY A 300 9.17 -32.79 7.44
N GLY A 301 10.28 -32.30 6.92
CA GLY A 301 11.65 -32.27 7.45
C GLY A 301 12.59 -31.55 6.47
N SER A 302 13.70 -31.02 6.97
CA SER A 302 14.72 -30.26 6.23
C SER A 302 15.33 -30.97 5.03
N TRP A 303 15.41 -30.28 3.88
CA TRP A 303 16.57 -30.21 2.97
C TRP A 303 16.61 -28.81 2.35
#